data_AF-A0A6J4TPR5-F1
#
_entry.id   AF-A0A6J4TPR5-F1
#
_cell.length_a   1.000
_cell.length_b   1.000
_cell.length_c   1.000
_cell.angle_alpha   90.00
_cell.angle_beta   90.00
_cell.angle_gamma   90.00
#
_symmetry.space_group_name_H-M   'P 1'
#
loop_
_entity.id
_entity.type
_entity.pdbx_description
1 polymer ?
#
loop_
_entity_poly.entity_id
_entity_poly.type
_entity_poly.pdbx_seq_one_letter_code
_entity_poly.pdbx_strand_id
1 'polypeptide(L)'
;SYADDPRAVAAELVRVVRPGGAIAFTAWTGFMGALLRAAGGPARRSQRWARFETAYLHFFDFPDLDVREASLSWSFAGVAEAVDELAAAGRAGGTADRARAALPELLGDAAADGGIRLDAGYAMVFARRPSW
;
A
#
# COMPACT_ATOMS: atom_id res chain seq x y z
N SER A 1 11.05 14.39 -5.43
CA SER A 1 11.10 13.20 -4.57
C SER A 1 11.04 11.96 -5.44
N TYR A 2 12.05 11.08 -5.40
CA TYR A 2 12.08 9.83 -6.18
C TYR A 2 10.87 8.93 -5.91
N ALA A 3 10.29 8.99 -4.71
CA ALA A 3 9.11 8.22 -4.31
C ALA A 3 7.85 8.53 -5.13
N ASP A 4 7.84 9.62 -5.90
CA ASP A 4 6.69 10.03 -6.69
C ASP A 4 6.68 9.45 -8.11
N ASP A 5 7.80 8.91 -8.60
CA ASP A 5 7.88 8.29 -9.94
C ASP A 5 8.11 6.78 -9.83
N PRO A 6 7.09 5.95 -10.09
CA PRO A 6 7.21 4.50 -10.07
C PRO A 6 8.33 3.96 -10.97
N ARG A 7 8.60 4.62 -12.10
CA ARG A 7 9.70 4.21 -13.00
C ARG A 7 11.05 4.41 -12.33
N ALA A 8 11.26 5.54 -11.68
CA ALA A 8 12.50 5.84 -10.99
C ALA A 8 12.74 4.91 -9.80
N VAL A 9 11.69 4.60 -9.03
CA VAL A 9 11.78 3.62 -7.93
C VAL A 9 12.08 2.21 -8.46
N ALA A 10 11.37 1.77 -9.49
CA ALA A 10 11.61 0.45 -10.08
C ALA A 10 13.02 0.33 -10.64
N ALA A 11 13.50 1.33 -11.38
CA ALA A 11 14.86 1.37 -11.90
C ALA A 11 15.90 1.30 -10.78
N GLU A 12 15.66 2.02 -9.68
CA GLU A 12 16.53 1.99 -8.52
C GLU A 12 16.54 0.60 -7.85
N LEU A 13 15.38 -0.03 -7.67
CA LEU A 13 15.26 -1.39 -7.14
C LEU A 13 16.04 -2.40 -8.01
N VAL A 14 15.91 -2.31 -9.33
CA VAL A 14 16.66 -3.14 -10.29
C VAL A 14 18.17 -2.86 -10.21
N ARG A 15 18.56 -1.59 -10.04
CA ARG A 15 19.97 -1.17 -9.94
C ARG A 15 20.64 -1.74 -8.70
N VAL A 16 19.97 -1.73 -7.55
CA VAL A 16 20.56 -2.13 -6.27
C VAL A 16 20.46 -3.63 -5.99
N VAL A 17 19.46 -4.33 -6.56
CA VAL A 17 19.35 -5.77 -6.37
C VAL A 17 20.47 -6.49 -7.13
N ARG A 18 21.24 -7.32 -6.43
CA ARG A 18 22.28 -8.16 -7.05
C ARG A 18 21.67 -9.17 -8.04
N PRO A 19 22.42 -9.65 -9.05
CA PRO A 19 22.01 -10.82 -9.83
C PRO A 19 21.60 -12.00 -8.92
N GLY A 20 20.49 -12.65 -9.22
CA GLY A 20 19.87 -13.69 -8.36
C GLY A 20 19.17 -13.19 -7.09
N GLY A 21 19.22 -11.88 -6.79
CA GLY A 21 18.56 -11.27 -5.65
C GLY A 21 17.05 -11.09 -5.85
N ALA A 22 16.32 -10.98 -4.74
CA ALA A 22 14.88 -10.79 -4.74
C ALA A 22 14.50 -9.32 -4.46
N ILE A 23 13.47 -8.85 -5.16
CA ILE A 23 12.72 -7.65 -4.85
C ILE A 23 11.38 -8.13 -4.29
N ALA A 24 11.03 -7.68 -3.09
CA ALA A 24 9.76 -7.99 -2.46
C ALA A 24 9.20 -6.73 -1.80
N PHE A 25 7.94 -6.40 -2.07
CA PHE A 25 7.26 -5.30 -1.42
C PHE A 25 5.75 -5.54 -1.35
N THR A 26 5.10 -4.81 -0.46
CA THR A 26 3.64 -4.79 -0.36
C THR A 26 3.10 -3.43 -0.79
N ALA A 27 1.88 -3.44 -1.32
CA ALA A 27 1.17 -2.24 -1.71
C ALA A 27 -0.30 -2.36 -1.32
N TRP A 28 -0.78 -1.45 -0.47
CA TRP A 28 -2.18 -1.34 -0.08
C TRP A 28 -3.10 -1.08 -1.27
N THR A 29 -4.23 -1.81 -1.28
CA THR A 29 -5.36 -1.71 -2.20
C THR A 29 -6.63 -1.31 -1.42
N GLY A 30 -7.78 -1.27 -2.11
CA GLY A 30 -9.09 -1.07 -1.47
C GLY A 30 -9.15 0.15 -0.55
N PHE A 31 -9.76 -0.03 0.63
CA PHE A 31 -9.93 1.00 1.66
C PHE A 31 -8.60 1.64 2.06
N MET A 32 -7.58 0.85 2.40
CA MET A 32 -6.29 1.37 2.84
C MET A 32 -5.57 2.16 1.73
N GLY A 33 -5.68 1.71 0.50
CA GLY A 33 -5.17 2.44 -0.65
C GLY A 33 -5.88 3.79 -0.87
N ALA A 34 -7.19 3.86 -0.63
CA ALA A 34 -7.96 5.10 -0.70
C ALA A 34 -7.61 6.06 0.46
N LEU A 35 -7.48 5.52 1.68
CA LEU A 35 -7.05 6.26 2.85
C LEU A 35 -5.67 6.89 2.65
N LEU A 36 -4.68 6.11 2.18
CA LEU A 36 -3.33 6.63 1.92
C LEU A 36 -3.31 7.68 0.80
N ARG A 37 -4.18 7.54 -0.20
CA ARG A 37 -4.33 8.55 -1.26
C ARG A 37 -4.87 9.86 -0.69
N ALA A 38 -5.90 9.80 0.15
CA ALA A 38 -6.50 10.98 0.80
C ALA A 38 -5.55 11.64 1.82
N ALA A 39 -4.86 10.82 2.62
CA ALA A 39 -3.85 11.26 3.57
C ALA A 39 -2.63 11.91 2.89
N GLY A 40 -2.34 11.53 1.64
CA GLY A 40 -1.22 12.02 0.87
C GLY A 40 0.12 11.41 1.28
N GLY A 41 1.22 12.12 1.03
CA GLY A 41 2.58 11.67 1.38
C GLY A 41 3.17 10.63 0.40
N PRO A 42 4.26 9.94 0.79
CA PRO A 42 5.00 9.04 -0.10
C PRO A 42 4.18 7.84 -0.58
N ALA A 43 3.29 7.31 0.28
CA ALA A 43 2.50 6.12 -0.01
C ALA A 43 1.20 6.39 -0.80
N ARG A 44 0.91 7.65 -1.19
CA ARG A 44 -0.35 8.02 -1.89
C ARG A 44 -0.59 7.31 -3.22
N ARG A 45 0.45 6.72 -3.81
CA ARG A 45 0.40 5.94 -5.05
C ARG A 45 0.36 4.43 -4.82
N SER A 46 0.19 3.97 -3.58
CA SER A 46 0.17 2.55 -3.21
C SER A 46 -0.70 1.69 -4.14
N GLN A 47 -1.94 2.10 -4.42
CA GLN A 47 -2.83 1.34 -5.31
C GLN A 47 -2.30 1.16 -6.73
N ARG A 48 -1.39 2.02 -7.23
CA ARG A 48 -0.77 1.82 -8.55
C ARG A 48 0.25 0.69 -8.50
N TRP A 49 1.06 0.64 -7.44
CA TRP A 49 2.04 -0.42 -7.22
C TRP A 49 1.42 -1.80 -7.01
N ALA A 50 0.17 -1.85 -6.56
CA ALA A 50 -0.54 -3.10 -6.37
C ALA A 50 -1.09 -3.72 -7.67
N ARG A 51 -1.06 -3.00 -8.80
CA ARG A 51 -1.56 -3.51 -10.08
C ARG A 51 -0.52 -4.41 -10.74
N PHE A 52 -0.96 -5.59 -11.18
CA PHE A 52 -0.11 -6.51 -11.94
C PHE A 52 0.56 -5.82 -13.13
N GLU A 53 -0.17 -5.01 -13.90
CA GLU A 53 0.36 -4.33 -15.08
C GLU A 53 1.49 -3.37 -14.72
N THR A 54 1.41 -2.71 -13.57
CA THR A 54 2.48 -1.80 -13.12
C THR A 54 3.72 -2.59 -12.71
N ALA A 55 3.57 -3.70 -11.99
CA ALA A 55 4.69 -4.56 -11.66
C ALA A 55 5.32 -5.19 -12.92
N TYR A 56 4.49 -5.68 -13.84
CA TYR A 56 4.91 -6.26 -15.11
C TYR A 56 5.70 -5.26 -15.95
N LEU A 57 5.22 -4.03 -16.14
CA LEU A 57 5.92 -2.98 -16.88
C LEU A 57 7.35 -2.70 -16.36
N HIS A 58 7.63 -3.02 -15.10
CA HIS A 58 8.90 -2.73 -14.44
C HIS A 58 9.81 -3.94 -14.26
N PHE A 59 9.23 -5.14 -14.20
CA PHE A 59 9.95 -6.37 -13.89
C PHE A 59 9.66 -7.49 -14.90
N PHE A 60 9.22 -7.18 -16.13
CA PHE A 60 8.89 -8.19 -17.14
C PHE A 60 10.06 -9.13 -17.49
N ASP A 61 11.31 -8.65 -17.38
CA ASP A 61 12.51 -9.46 -17.59
C ASP A 61 12.84 -10.40 -16.42
N PHE A 62 12.03 -10.41 -15.35
CA PHE A 62 12.26 -11.19 -14.15
C PHE A 62 11.33 -12.42 -14.21
N PRO A 63 11.85 -13.64 -14.44
CA PRO A 63 11.04 -14.81 -14.75
C PRO A 63 10.14 -15.28 -13.60
N ASP A 64 10.51 -14.93 -12.36
CA ASP A 64 9.76 -15.27 -11.14
C ASP A 64 8.86 -14.11 -10.66
N LEU A 65 8.42 -13.22 -11.56
CA LEU A 65 7.49 -12.15 -11.20
C LEU A 65 6.14 -12.74 -10.76
N ASP A 66 5.72 -12.41 -9.55
CA ASP A 66 4.46 -12.83 -8.96
C ASP A 66 3.81 -11.65 -8.24
N VAL A 67 2.49 -11.53 -8.39
CA VAL A 67 1.66 -10.54 -7.71
C VAL A 67 0.47 -11.25 -7.11
N ARG A 68 0.40 -11.25 -5.79
CA ARG A 68 -0.68 -11.91 -5.05
C ARG A 68 -1.47 -10.91 -4.26
N GLU A 69 -2.78 -10.90 -4.44
CA GLU A 69 -3.68 -10.16 -3.58
C GLU A 69 -3.93 -10.92 -2.26
N ALA A 70 -4.00 -10.17 -1.18
CA ALA A 70 -4.32 -10.67 0.14
C ALA A 70 -5.08 -9.58 0.92
N SER A 71 -5.69 -9.96 2.04
CA SER A 71 -6.37 -9.04 2.93
C SER A 71 -6.08 -9.39 4.38
N LEU A 72 -6.01 -8.35 5.22
CA LEU A 72 -6.05 -8.48 6.67
C LEU A 72 -7.40 -7.95 7.13
N SER A 73 -8.01 -8.63 8.09
CA SER A 73 -9.23 -8.14 8.72
C SER A 73 -8.89 -7.50 10.05
N TRP A 74 -9.26 -6.23 10.20
CA TRP A 74 -9.06 -5.46 11.42
C TRP A 74 -10.41 -5.15 12.04
N SER A 75 -10.46 -5.17 13.37
CA SER A 75 -11.66 -4.88 14.13
C SER A 75 -11.34 -3.81 15.16
N PHE A 76 -12.21 -2.81 15.23
CA PHE A 76 -12.12 -1.69 16.16
C PHE A 76 -13.44 -1.59 16.91
N ALA A 77 -13.40 -1.17 18.17
CA ALA A 77 -14.59 -0.94 18.99
C ALA A 77 -15.46 0.21 18.45
N GLY A 78 -14.89 1.12 17.65
CA GLY A 78 -15.64 2.16 16.96
C GLY A 78 -14.78 3.09 16.10
N VAL A 79 -15.42 4.10 15.49
CA VAL A 79 -14.78 5.07 14.57
C VAL A 79 -13.62 5.78 15.24
N ALA A 80 -13.78 6.24 16.47
CA ALA A 80 -12.76 7.00 17.19
C ALA A 80 -11.46 6.20 17.36
N GLU A 81 -11.56 4.93 17.76
CA GLU A 81 -10.41 4.03 17.90
C GLU A 81 -9.77 3.73 16.54
N ALA A 82 -10.56 3.39 15.52
CA ALA A 82 -10.04 3.15 14.17
C ALA A 82 -9.27 4.38 13.65
N VAL A 83 -9.79 5.57 13.92
CA VAL A 83 -9.14 6.83 13.55
C VAL A 83 -7.83 7.03 14.29
N ASP A 84 -7.80 6.80 15.59
CA ASP A 84 -6.60 7.00 16.40
C ASP A 84 -5.48 6.02 16.04
N GLU A 85 -5.81 4.74 15.88
CA GLU A 85 -4.86 3.69 15.52
C GLU A 85 -4.28 3.91 14.11
N LEU A 86 -5.14 4.13 13.12
CA LEU A 86 -4.69 4.32 11.73
C LEU A 86 -3.93 5.66 11.56
N ALA A 87 -4.35 6.72 12.24
CA ALA A 87 -3.62 7.98 12.23
C ALA A 87 -2.28 7.87 12.97
N ALA A 88 -2.18 7.11 14.06
CA ALA A 88 -0.92 6.83 14.75
C ALA A 88 0.08 6.11 13.85
N ALA A 89 -0.35 5.10 13.10
CA ALA A 89 0.47 4.46 12.07
C ALA A 89 0.91 5.46 11.00
N GLY A 90 0.03 6.40 10.61
CA GLY A 90 0.32 7.48 9.66
C GLY A 90 1.26 8.58 10.18
N ARG A 91 1.37 8.78 11.51
CA ARG A 91 2.27 9.80 12.11
C ARG A 91 3.74 9.54 11.78
N ALA A 92 4.13 8.29 11.59
CA ALA A 92 5.47 7.94 11.09
C ALA A 92 5.76 8.51 9.69
N GLY A 93 4.73 8.92 8.94
CA GLY A 93 4.83 9.50 7.60
C GLY A 93 4.35 10.96 7.45
N GLY A 94 3.99 11.65 8.55
CA GLY A 94 3.53 13.05 8.51
C GLY A 94 2.16 13.29 7.85
N THR A 95 1.30 12.27 7.82
CA THR A 95 0.00 12.31 7.10
C THR A 95 -1.23 12.14 8.02
N ALA A 96 -1.02 12.11 9.33
CA ALA A 96 -2.02 11.73 10.33
C ALA A 96 -3.26 12.63 10.33
N ASP A 97 -3.11 13.96 10.29
CA ASP A 97 -4.26 14.88 10.35
C ASP A 97 -5.15 14.78 9.11
N ARG A 98 -4.54 14.57 7.94
CA ARG A 98 -5.27 14.35 6.68
C ARG A 98 -5.96 12.98 6.64
N ALA A 99 -5.29 11.94 7.14
CA ALA A 99 -5.92 10.63 7.30
C ALA A 99 -7.14 10.71 8.22
N ARG A 100 -6.97 11.37 9.38
CA ARG A 100 -8.02 11.61 10.37
C ARG A 100 -9.22 12.35 9.79
N ALA A 101 -8.99 13.35 8.95
CA ALA A 101 -10.06 14.08 8.27
C ALA A 101 -10.80 13.25 7.21
N ALA A 102 -10.11 12.35 6.50
CA ALA A 102 -10.69 11.54 5.43
C ALA A 102 -11.40 10.26 5.91
N LEU A 103 -11.03 9.75 7.08
CA LEU A 103 -11.52 8.48 7.62
C LEU A 103 -13.05 8.41 7.79
N PRO A 104 -13.73 9.41 8.38
CA PRO A 104 -15.19 9.34 8.55
C PRO A 104 -15.95 9.21 7.22
N GLU A 105 -15.51 9.91 6.18
CA GLU A 105 -16.12 9.82 4.83
C GLU A 105 -15.88 8.43 4.21
N LEU A 106 -14.67 7.89 4.35
CA LEU A 106 -14.32 6.57 3.80
C LEU A 106 -15.01 5.40 4.52
N LEU A 107 -15.31 5.57 5.81
CA LEU A 107 -16.04 4.57 6.60
C LEU A 107 -17.53 4.55 6.27
N GLY A 108 -18.10 5.69 5.84
CA GLY A 108 -19.51 5.81 5.49
C GLY A 108 -20.45 5.32 6.61
N ASP A 109 -21.55 4.69 6.22
CA ASP A 109 -22.55 4.15 7.17
C ASP A 109 -22.08 2.90 7.94
N ALA A 110 -20.93 2.31 7.58
CA ALA A 110 -20.34 1.18 8.32
C ALA A 110 -19.89 1.57 9.74
N ALA A 111 -19.95 2.87 10.06
CA ALA A 111 -19.76 3.45 11.37
C ALA A 111 -20.97 3.30 12.33
N ALA A 112 -22.15 2.92 11.83
CA ALA A 112 -23.37 2.88 12.63
C ALA A 112 -23.52 1.54 13.38
N ASP A 113 -23.32 1.62 14.70
CA ASP A 113 -23.59 0.62 15.75
C ASP A 113 -22.83 -0.73 15.71
N GLY A 114 -21.99 -0.93 16.75
CA GLY A 114 -21.52 -2.28 17.16
C GLY A 114 -20.04 -2.60 16.92
N GLY A 115 -19.27 -1.67 16.35
CA GLY A 115 -17.84 -1.84 16.04
C GLY A 115 -17.58 -1.78 14.54
N ILE A 116 -16.32 -1.54 14.16
CA ILE A 116 -15.90 -1.40 12.76
C ILE A 116 -15.04 -2.59 12.39
N ARG A 117 -15.40 -3.24 11.29
CA ARG A 117 -14.55 -4.22 10.62
C ARG A 117 -14.01 -3.64 9.31
N LEU A 118 -12.70 -3.60 9.17
CA LEU A 118 -12.02 -3.18 7.95
C LEU A 118 -11.27 -4.35 7.33
N ASP A 119 -11.56 -4.64 6.07
CA ASP A 119 -10.74 -5.55 5.29
C ASP A 119 -9.68 -4.74 4.53
N ALA A 120 -8.47 -4.74 5.09
CA ALA A 120 -7.30 -4.06 4.58
C ALA A 120 -6.66 -4.91 3.47
N GLY A 121 -7.11 -4.70 2.24
CA GLY A 121 -6.54 -5.32 1.04
C GLY A 121 -5.13 -4.81 0.72
N TYR A 122 -4.25 -5.72 0.28
CA TYR A 122 -2.92 -5.40 -0.21
C TYR A 122 -2.47 -6.40 -1.27
N ALA A 123 -1.58 -5.97 -2.16
CA ALA A 123 -0.85 -6.85 -3.05
C ALA A 123 0.55 -7.11 -2.48
N MET A 124 1.01 -8.34 -2.60
CA MET A 124 2.40 -8.76 -2.42
C MET A 124 3.02 -8.89 -3.80
N VAL A 125 4.06 -8.11 -4.07
CA VAL A 125 4.82 -8.17 -5.32
C VAL A 125 6.17 -8.81 -5.02
N PHE A 126 6.48 -9.86 -5.76
CA PHE A 126 7.75 -10.58 -5.69
C PHE A 126 8.35 -10.66 -7.10
N ALA A 127 9.64 -10.37 -7.22
CA ALA A 127 10.39 -10.55 -8.46
C ALA A 127 11.83 -10.97 -8.14
N ARG A 128 12.39 -11.90 -8.90
CA ARG A 128 13.79 -12.30 -8.78
C ARG A 128 14.60 -11.83 -9.97
N ARG A 129 15.67 -11.06 -9.73
CA ARG A 129 16.59 -10.65 -10.78
C ARG A 129 17.29 -11.88 -11.34
N PRO A 130 17.36 -12.06 -12.66
CA PRO A 130 18.16 -13.14 -13.26
C PRO A 130 19.62 -13.12 -12.79
N SER A 131 20.26 -14.28 -12.77
CA SER A 131 21.66 -14.43 -12.35
C SER A 131 22.66 -14.44 -13.51
N TRP A 132 22.17 -14.46 -14.75
CA TRP A 132 22.96 -14.48 -15.98
C TRP A 132 23.26 -13.07 -16.51
#